data_AF-A0A0R1VHI0-F1
#
_entry.id   AF-A0A0R1VHI0-F1
#
_cell.length_a   1.000
_cell.length_b   1.000
_cell.length_c   1.000
_cell.angle_alpha   90.00
_cell.angle_beta   90.00
_cell.angle_gamma   90.00
#
_symmetry.space_group_name_H-M   'P 1'
#
loop_
_entity.id
_entity.type
_entity.pdbx_description
1 polymer ?
#
loop_
_entity_poly.entity_id
_entity_poly.type
_entity_poly.pdbx_seq_one_letter_code
_entity_poly.pdbx_strand_id
1 'polypeptide(L)'
;MNKKHFIILTSILLVLIIGLTVNKEKVDAAPYGASQLYTTPVATRGTWYYKENHKIKKWVITAHTSNGRKLYKILLNKSYTYWYNRLTKQSTRKLIKTNDWLGNHMWQAYTFRWHGITSFNSNGWLAGAGDGIYYVPVNKYKNGEYVKALRFGGGARNWLDFYAYKDKNLVR
;
A
#
# COMPACT_ATOMS: atom_id res chain seq x y z
N MET A 1 6.95 26.60 -43.20
CA MET A 1 7.46 26.02 -41.94
C MET A 1 8.76 25.28 -42.24
N ASN A 2 9.86 25.61 -41.58
CA ASN A 2 11.19 25.07 -41.91
C ASN A 2 11.23 23.55 -41.66
N LYS A 3 11.78 22.75 -42.59
CA LYS A 3 11.83 21.26 -42.50
C LYS A 3 12.39 20.75 -41.16
N LYS A 4 13.34 21.48 -40.56
CA LYS A 4 13.89 21.19 -39.22
C LYS A 4 12.86 21.29 -38.09
N HIS A 5 11.93 22.24 -38.15
CA HIS A 5 10.87 22.38 -37.13
C HIS A 5 9.76 21.36 -37.29
N PHE A 6 9.48 20.91 -38.52
CA PHE A 6 8.52 19.83 -38.75
C PHE A 6 9.02 18.49 -38.20
N ILE A 7 10.31 18.18 -38.41
CA ILE A 7 10.93 16.96 -37.89
C ILE A 7 10.94 16.96 -36.35
N ILE A 8 11.27 18.09 -35.71
CA ILE A 8 11.26 18.20 -34.24
C ILE A 8 9.84 18.03 -33.66
N LEU A 9 8.81 18.61 -34.30
CA LEU A 9 7.42 18.42 -33.84
C LEU A 9 6.94 16.97 -34.00
N THR A 10 7.31 16.28 -35.08
CA THR A 10 6.94 14.87 -35.27
C THR A 10 7.63 13.94 -34.27
N SER A 11 8.87 14.25 -33.86
CA SER A 11 9.60 13.46 -32.85
C SER A 11 8.97 13.58 -31.46
N ILE A 12 8.50 14.78 -31.09
CA ILE A 12 7.84 15.01 -29.79
C ILE A 12 6.48 14.32 -29.74
N LEU A 13 5.75 14.31 -30.86
CA LEU A 13 4.47 13.61 -30.96
C LEU A 13 4.61 12.08 -30.84
N LEU A 14 5.67 11.50 -31.42
CA LEU A 14 5.93 10.06 -31.32
C LEU A 14 6.27 9.62 -29.89
N VAL A 15 7.02 10.43 -29.13
CA VAL A 15 7.36 10.13 -27.73
C VAL A 15 6.13 10.22 -26.81
N LEU A 16 5.17 11.09 -27.12
CA LEU A 16 3.91 11.20 -26.36
C LEU A 16 2.95 10.04 -26.60
N ILE A 17 2.95 9.42 -27.79
CA ILE A 17 2.05 8.29 -28.11
C ILE A 17 2.49 6.99 -27.42
N ILE A 18 3.80 6.81 -27.19
CA ILE A 18 4.33 5.60 -26.53
C ILE A 18 4.11 5.63 -25.00
N GLY A 19 3.82 6.80 -24.41
CA GLY A 19 3.68 6.97 -22.95
C GLY A 19 2.33 6.57 -22.34
N LEU A 20 1.31 6.23 -23.14
CA LEU A 20 -0.06 5.99 -22.66
C LEU A 20 -0.50 4.53 -22.61
N THR A 21 0.40 3.57 -22.87
CA THR A 21 0.11 2.17 -22.53
C THR A 21 0.25 1.99 -21.02
N VAL A 22 -0.81 2.35 -20.30
CA VAL A 22 -1.06 1.80 -18.96
C VAL A 22 -1.21 0.31 -19.17
N ASN A 23 -0.09 -0.43 -19.04
CA ASN A 23 -0.08 -1.87 -18.91
C ASN A 23 -0.91 -2.20 -17.66
N LYS A 24 -2.22 -2.36 -17.84
CA LYS A 24 -3.04 -3.16 -16.96
C LYS A 24 -2.56 -4.58 -17.19
N GLU A 25 -1.48 -4.96 -16.51
CA GLU A 25 -1.16 -6.36 -16.35
C GLU A 25 -2.45 -7.04 -15.88
N LYS A 26 -2.97 -7.97 -16.69
CA LYS A 26 -4.06 -8.84 -16.28
C LYS A 26 -3.49 -9.71 -15.17
N VAL A 27 -3.65 -9.25 -13.95
CA VAL A 27 -3.42 -10.07 -12.77
C VAL A 27 -4.54 -11.10 -12.76
N ASP A 28 -4.18 -12.39 -12.71
CA ASP A 28 -5.15 -13.45 -12.45
C ASP A 28 -6.05 -13.03 -11.28
N ALA A 29 -7.36 -13.25 -11.41
CA ALA A 29 -8.30 -12.86 -10.37
C ALA A 29 -7.86 -13.52 -9.05
N ALA A 30 -7.37 -12.69 -8.14
CA ALA A 30 -6.99 -13.14 -6.82
C ALA A 30 -8.24 -13.62 -6.07
N PRO A 31 -8.09 -14.57 -5.14
CA PRO A 31 -9.23 -15.18 -4.49
C PRO A 31 -10.06 -14.13 -3.72
N TYR A 32 -11.33 -14.45 -3.50
CA TYR A 32 -12.27 -13.57 -2.80
C TYR A 32 -12.51 -12.21 -3.49
N GLY A 33 -12.50 -12.20 -4.82
CA GLY A 33 -12.94 -11.07 -5.65
C GLY A 33 -11.88 -10.01 -5.93
N ALA A 34 -10.68 -10.17 -5.37
CA ALA A 34 -9.57 -9.25 -5.61
C ALA A 34 -9.18 -9.26 -7.09
N SER A 35 -9.25 -8.10 -7.74
CA SER A 35 -9.01 -7.98 -9.19
C SER A 35 -8.13 -6.79 -9.56
N GLN A 36 -7.88 -5.88 -8.63
CA GLN A 36 -7.11 -4.67 -8.88
C GLN A 36 -6.04 -4.50 -7.81
N LEU A 37 -4.78 -4.53 -8.22
CA LEU A 37 -3.67 -4.19 -7.34
C LEU A 37 -3.78 -2.72 -6.89
N TYR A 38 -3.45 -2.49 -5.63
CA TYR A 38 -3.20 -1.17 -5.11
C TYR A 38 -1.73 -0.80 -5.33
N THR A 39 -1.48 0.44 -5.69
CA THR A 39 -0.13 0.98 -5.90
C THR A 39 0.22 1.92 -4.76
N THR A 40 1.21 1.58 -3.95
CA THR A 40 1.63 2.40 -2.80
C THR A 40 2.26 3.72 -3.26
N PRO A 41 2.12 4.83 -2.49
CA PRO A 41 2.83 6.07 -2.76
C PRO A 41 4.34 5.87 -2.71
N VAL A 42 5.08 6.44 -3.68
CA VAL A 42 6.53 6.26 -3.81
C VAL A 42 7.29 6.57 -2.51
N ALA A 43 6.92 7.65 -1.82
CA ALA A 43 7.55 8.08 -0.57
C ALA A 43 7.43 7.06 0.58
N THR A 44 6.50 6.11 0.51
CA THR A 44 6.32 5.06 1.52
C THR A 44 7.11 3.79 1.22
N ARG A 45 7.63 3.63 0.00
CA ARG A 45 8.29 2.38 -0.45
C ARG A 45 9.68 2.19 0.16
N GLY A 46 10.12 0.94 0.20
CA GLY A 46 11.43 0.45 0.63
C GLY A 46 11.39 -0.28 1.97
N THR A 47 12.57 -0.57 2.50
CA THR A 47 12.75 -1.22 3.81
C THR A 47 12.73 -0.18 4.93
N TRP A 48 11.97 -0.45 5.99
CA TRP A 48 11.83 0.39 7.16
C TRP A 48 12.12 -0.42 8.41
N TYR A 49 12.93 0.13 9.31
CA TYR A 49 13.31 -0.51 10.56
C TYR A 49 12.63 0.18 11.74
N TYR A 50 12.16 -0.60 12.69
CA TYR A 50 11.48 -0.11 13.89
C TYR A 50 11.81 -1.00 15.09
N LYS A 51 11.59 -0.50 16.31
CA LYS A 51 11.84 -1.26 17.54
C LYS A 51 10.51 -1.76 18.08
N GLU A 52 10.45 -3.05 18.38
CA GLU A 52 9.32 -3.67 19.07
C GLU A 52 9.88 -4.72 20.03
N ASN A 53 9.47 -4.67 21.31
CA ASN A 53 9.94 -5.58 22.35
C ASN A 53 11.48 -5.71 22.39
N HIS A 54 12.16 -4.56 22.38
CA HIS A 54 13.63 -4.43 22.35
C HIS A 54 14.33 -4.99 21.11
N LYS A 55 13.60 -5.53 20.13
CA LYS A 55 14.17 -6.07 18.90
C LYS A 55 13.95 -5.10 17.74
N ILE A 56 14.98 -4.93 16.92
CA ILE A 56 14.86 -4.19 15.66
C ILE A 56 14.20 -5.12 14.65
N LYS A 57 13.00 -4.75 14.22
CA LYS A 57 12.23 -5.41 13.17
C LYS A 57 12.34 -4.64 11.86
N LYS A 58 12.00 -5.30 10.75
CA LYS A 58 11.92 -4.70 9.42
C LYS A 58 10.52 -4.80 8.85
N TRP A 59 10.10 -3.78 8.11
CA TRP A 59 8.87 -3.72 7.35
C TRP A 59 9.20 -3.29 5.92
N VAL A 60 8.83 -4.09 4.92
CA VAL A 60 9.16 -3.82 3.52
C VAL A 60 7.92 -3.41 2.76
N ILE A 61 7.95 -2.27 2.09
CA ILE A 61 6.83 -1.78 1.26
C ILE A 61 7.31 -1.69 -0.19
N THR A 62 6.64 -2.38 -1.10
CA THR A 62 6.91 -2.29 -2.55
C THR A 62 5.78 -1.53 -3.23
N ALA A 63 5.78 -1.47 -4.57
CA ALA A 63 4.66 -0.90 -5.32
C ALA A 63 3.32 -1.58 -4.98
N HIS A 64 3.31 -2.91 -4.78
CA HIS A 64 2.07 -3.68 -4.63
C HIS A 64 2.04 -4.58 -3.40
N THR A 65 3.01 -4.45 -2.49
CA THR A 65 3.06 -5.27 -1.26
C THR A 65 3.40 -4.46 -0.02
N SER A 66 2.90 -4.91 1.13
CA SER A 66 3.27 -4.42 2.47
C SER A 66 3.63 -5.62 3.34
N ASN A 67 4.90 -5.70 3.73
CA ASN A 67 5.50 -6.80 4.48
C ASN A 67 5.17 -8.19 3.90
N GLY A 68 5.34 -8.33 2.58
CA GLY A 68 5.09 -9.58 1.85
C GLY A 68 3.64 -9.79 1.40
N ARG A 69 2.67 -9.06 1.97
CA ARG A 69 1.25 -9.19 1.62
C ARG A 69 0.92 -8.37 0.38
N LYS A 70 0.24 -8.96 -0.61
CA LYS A 70 -0.25 -8.23 -1.78
C LYS A 70 -1.33 -7.23 -1.38
N LEU A 71 -1.25 -6.02 -1.91
CA LEU A 71 -2.23 -4.97 -1.66
C LEU A 71 -3.19 -4.87 -2.84
N TYR A 72 -4.48 -4.89 -2.53
CA TYR A 72 -5.54 -4.75 -3.52
C TYR A 72 -6.41 -3.54 -3.19
N LYS A 73 -7.03 -2.94 -4.20
CA LYS A 73 -8.04 -1.90 -3.98
C LYS A 73 -9.26 -2.50 -3.31
N ILE A 74 -9.89 -1.71 -2.43
CA ILE A 74 -11.15 -2.09 -1.78
C ILE A 74 -12.19 -2.41 -2.86
N LEU A 75 -12.95 -3.48 -2.66
CA LEU A 75 -14.06 -3.84 -3.53
C LEU A 75 -15.18 -2.79 -3.44
N LEU A 76 -15.84 -2.53 -4.57
CA LEU A 76 -17.08 -1.76 -4.58
C LEU A 76 -18.16 -2.46 -3.75
N ASN A 77 -19.04 -1.68 -3.11
CA ASN A 77 -20.03 -2.15 -2.14
C ASN A 77 -20.74 -3.46 -2.53
N LYS A 78 -21.29 -3.57 -3.75
CA LYS A 78 -22.01 -4.78 -4.19
C LYS A 78 -21.10 -6.03 -4.19
N SER A 79 -19.89 -5.90 -4.74
CA SER A 79 -18.91 -6.99 -4.77
C SER A 79 -18.38 -7.31 -3.38
N TYR A 80 -18.12 -6.27 -2.58
CA TYR A 80 -17.70 -6.43 -1.19
C TYR A 80 -18.72 -7.26 -0.41
N THR A 81 -20.00 -6.84 -0.41
CA THR A 81 -21.08 -7.53 0.31
C THR A 81 -21.24 -8.97 -0.14
N TYR A 82 -21.16 -9.24 -1.44
CA TYR A 82 -21.23 -10.61 -1.97
C TYR A 82 -20.12 -11.50 -1.40
N TRP A 83 -18.86 -11.05 -1.48
CA TRP A 83 -17.72 -11.84 -1.01
C TRP A 83 -17.66 -11.95 0.51
N TYR A 84 -17.98 -10.88 1.23
CA TYR A 84 -18.12 -10.89 2.67
C TYR A 84 -19.16 -11.91 3.14
N ASN A 85 -20.36 -11.90 2.55
CA ASN A 85 -21.41 -12.87 2.90
C ASN A 85 -21.01 -14.30 2.58
N ARG A 86 -20.27 -14.55 1.50
CA ARG A 86 -19.74 -15.89 1.20
C ARG A 86 -18.68 -16.34 2.20
N LEU A 87 -17.86 -15.41 2.68
CA LEU A 87 -16.84 -15.68 3.69
C LEU A 87 -17.50 -16.01 5.04
N THR A 88 -18.45 -15.19 5.50
CA THR A 88 -19.09 -15.35 6.81
C THR A 88 -20.05 -16.54 6.91
N LYS A 89 -20.56 -17.04 5.77
CA LYS A 89 -21.37 -18.28 5.71
C LYS A 89 -20.55 -19.57 5.82
N GLN A 90 -19.22 -19.50 5.85
CA GLN A 90 -18.38 -20.69 6.04
C GLN A 90 -18.51 -21.22 7.47
N SER A 91 -18.26 -22.51 7.66
CA SER A 91 -18.12 -23.06 9.01
C SER A 91 -16.97 -22.39 9.76
N THR A 92 -17.07 -22.27 11.09
CA THR A 92 -16.07 -21.58 11.93
C THR A 92 -14.63 -22.03 11.64
N ARG A 93 -14.40 -23.35 11.52
CA ARG A 93 -13.07 -23.90 11.21
C ARG A 93 -12.55 -23.44 9.84
N LYS A 94 -13.43 -23.38 8.82
CA LYS A 94 -13.06 -22.95 7.48
C LYS A 94 -12.86 -21.44 7.40
N LEU A 95 -13.67 -20.68 8.13
CA LEU A 95 -13.54 -19.23 8.26
C LEU A 95 -12.19 -18.85 8.88
N ILE A 96 -11.78 -19.50 9.97
CA ILE A 96 -10.47 -19.28 10.61
C ILE A 96 -9.34 -19.54 9.61
N LYS A 97 -9.30 -20.73 8.99
CA LYS A 97 -8.28 -21.07 7.98
C LYS A 97 -8.23 -20.08 6.82
N THR A 98 -9.39 -19.62 6.37
CA THR A 98 -9.49 -18.65 5.29
C THR A 98 -8.96 -17.29 5.73
N ASN A 99 -9.32 -16.81 6.92
CA ASN A 99 -8.84 -15.54 7.45
C ASN A 99 -7.33 -15.57 7.73
N ASP A 100 -6.80 -16.67 8.23
CA ASP A 100 -5.35 -16.86 8.41
C ASP A 100 -4.63 -16.81 7.06
N TRP A 101 -5.18 -17.48 6.04
CA TRP A 101 -4.62 -17.41 4.70
C TRP A 101 -4.69 -15.98 4.14
N LEU A 102 -5.84 -15.32 4.21
CA LEU A 102 -6.01 -13.93 3.76
C LEU A 102 -5.02 -13.01 4.48
N GLY A 103 -4.98 -13.06 5.80
CA GLY A 103 -4.10 -12.22 6.63
C GLY A 103 -2.61 -12.41 6.37
N ASN A 104 -2.19 -13.57 5.86
CA ASN A 104 -0.82 -13.86 5.48
C ASN A 104 -0.47 -13.48 4.04
N HIS A 105 -1.45 -13.40 3.13
CA HIS A 105 -1.18 -13.26 1.69
C HIS A 105 -1.67 -11.94 1.09
N MET A 106 -2.75 -11.34 1.61
CA MET A 106 -3.37 -10.20 0.96
C MET A 106 -4.14 -9.26 1.90
N TRP A 107 -4.05 -7.97 1.60
CA TRP A 107 -4.77 -6.90 2.28
C TRP A 107 -5.49 -6.01 1.27
N GLN A 108 -6.52 -5.32 1.74
CA GLN A 108 -7.10 -4.21 1.00
C GLN A 108 -6.39 -2.91 1.42
N ALA A 109 -6.28 -1.95 0.51
CA ALA A 109 -5.61 -0.70 0.74
C ALA A 109 -6.26 0.46 -0.01
N TYR A 110 -6.10 1.66 0.54
CA TYR A 110 -6.59 2.90 -0.05
C TYR A 110 -5.64 4.06 0.24
N THR A 111 -5.63 5.03 -0.69
CA THR A 111 -4.87 6.27 -0.55
C THR A 111 -5.66 7.26 0.28
N PHE A 112 -4.97 8.03 1.12
CA PHE A 112 -5.54 9.17 1.83
C PHE A 112 -4.52 10.30 1.93
N ARG A 113 -4.96 11.48 2.37
CA ARG A 113 -4.07 12.61 2.68
C ARG A 113 -3.99 12.83 4.19
N TRP A 114 -2.78 12.86 4.72
CA TRP A 114 -2.52 13.22 6.11
C TRP A 114 -1.77 14.54 6.14
N HIS A 115 -2.39 15.61 6.63
CA HIS A 115 -1.80 16.96 6.63
C HIS A 115 -1.23 17.36 5.26
N GLY A 116 -1.97 17.07 4.19
CA GLY A 116 -1.56 17.34 2.81
C GLY A 116 -0.62 16.28 2.18
N ILE A 117 -0.10 15.34 2.95
CA ILE A 117 0.84 14.31 2.49
C ILE A 117 0.10 13.08 1.97
N THR A 118 0.38 12.69 0.73
CA THR A 118 -0.18 11.47 0.13
C THR A 118 0.36 10.24 0.84
N SER A 119 -0.55 9.49 1.46
CA SER A 119 -0.29 8.37 2.36
C SER A 119 -1.22 7.21 2.00
N PHE A 120 -1.07 6.07 2.67
CA PHE A 120 -2.01 4.97 2.46
C PHE A 120 -2.33 4.22 3.75
N ASN A 121 -3.51 3.61 3.78
CA ASN A 121 -3.91 2.68 4.80
C ASN A 121 -4.04 1.29 4.18
N SER A 122 -3.74 0.25 4.96
CA SER A 122 -4.10 -1.12 4.61
C SER A 122 -4.72 -1.86 5.79
N ASN A 123 -5.72 -2.68 5.54
CA ASN A 123 -6.34 -3.56 6.53
C ASN A 123 -6.68 -4.93 5.93
N GLY A 124 -7.18 -5.83 6.78
CA GLY A 124 -7.52 -7.19 6.36
C GLY A 124 -8.48 -7.20 5.17
N TRP A 125 -8.26 -8.10 4.22
CA TRP A 125 -9.17 -8.29 3.08
C TRP A 125 -10.55 -8.71 3.60
N LEU A 126 -11.61 -7.97 3.22
CA LEU A 126 -12.98 -8.20 3.71
C LEU A 126 -13.15 -8.08 5.24
N ALA A 127 -12.28 -7.32 5.93
CA ALA A 127 -12.32 -7.17 7.38
C ALA A 127 -13.39 -6.21 7.93
N GLY A 128 -14.26 -5.66 7.08
CA GLY A 128 -15.30 -4.71 7.48
C GLY A 128 -14.71 -3.37 7.94
N ALA A 129 -15.21 -2.87 9.06
CA ALA A 129 -14.77 -1.62 9.70
C ALA A 129 -13.50 -1.77 10.56
N GLY A 130 -12.67 -2.80 10.32
CA GLY A 130 -11.48 -3.05 11.12
C GLY A 130 -10.42 -1.96 11.00
N ASP A 131 -9.74 -1.70 12.12
CA ASP A 131 -8.61 -0.77 12.20
C ASP A 131 -7.47 -1.24 11.29
N GLY A 132 -7.07 -0.37 10.36
CA GLY A 132 -5.95 -0.62 9.46
C GLY A 132 -4.65 -0.04 9.97
N ILE A 133 -3.58 -0.36 9.26
CA ILE A 133 -2.27 0.26 9.45
C ILE A 133 -2.16 1.44 8.49
N TYR A 134 -1.90 2.61 9.04
CA TYR A 134 -1.64 3.83 8.31
C TYR A 134 -0.12 4.03 8.11
N TYR A 135 0.27 4.43 6.90
CA TYR A 135 1.65 4.65 6.51
C TYR A 135 1.80 6.08 6.01
N VAL A 136 2.37 6.94 6.84
CA VAL A 136 2.53 8.37 6.55
C VAL A 136 4.01 8.73 6.48
N PRO A 137 4.54 9.16 5.32
CA PRO A 137 5.92 9.62 5.23
C PRO A 137 6.06 10.95 5.97
N VAL A 138 7.08 11.07 6.82
CA VAL A 138 7.33 12.25 7.66
C VAL A 138 8.83 12.52 7.76
N ASN A 139 9.20 13.70 8.27
CA ASN A 139 10.55 13.99 8.72
C ASN A 139 10.57 14.01 10.26
N LYS A 140 11.59 13.40 10.86
CA LYS A 140 11.80 13.39 12.31
C LYS A 140 13.17 13.95 12.63
N TYR A 141 13.23 14.82 13.64
CA TYR A 141 14.51 15.30 14.16
C TYR A 141 15.20 14.19 14.97
N LYS A 142 16.40 13.79 14.56
CA LYS A 142 17.25 12.78 15.21
C LYS A 142 18.71 13.16 15.03
N ASN A 143 19.52 13.03 16.08
CA ASN A 143 20.97 13.24 16.04
C ASN A 143 21.41 14.60 15.45
N GLY A 144 20.63 15.66 15.65
CA GLY A 144 20.96 17.00 15.14
C GLY A 144 20.41 17.33 13.75
N GLU A 145 19.74 16.40 13.07
CA GLU A 145 19.23 16.59 11.72
C GLU A 145 17.80 16.06 11.53
N TYR A 146 17.12 16.52 10.48
CA TYR A 146 15.84 15.96 10.07
C TYR A 146 16.04 14.78 9.13
N VAL A 147 15.64 13.59 9.58
CA VAL A 147 15.73 12.35 8.80
C VAL A 147 14.36 11.91 8.29
N LYS A 148 14.33 11.28 7.12
CA LYS A 148 13.12 10.63 6.58
C LYS A 148 12.70 9.46 7.47
N ALA A 149 11.44 9.46 7.85
CA ALA A 149 10.81 8.40 8.63
C ALA A 149 9.47 8.01 8.02
N LEU A 150 8.99 6.82 8.39
CA LEU A 150 7.63 6.39 8.13
C LEU A 150 6.91 6.29 9.46
N ARG A 151 5.84 7.05 9.58
CA ARG A 151 4.94 6.96 10.72
C ARG A 151 3.97 5.81 10.47
N PHE A 152 3.95 4.86 11.40
CA PHE A 152 2.95 3.82 11.49
C PHE A 152 1.87 4.27 12.46
N GLY A 153 0.62 4.05 12.10
CA GLY A 153 -0.49 4.31 12.99
C GLY A 153 -1.62 3.32 12.87
N GLY A 154 -2.46 3.31 13.89
CA GLY A 154 -3.60 2.43 14.03
C GLY A 154 -4.82 3.14 14.59
N GLY A 155 -5.86 2.38 14.90
CA GLY A 155 -7.13 2.90 15.41
C GLY A 155 -7.90 3.76 14.40
N ALA A 156 -9.13 4.13 14.78
CA ALA A 156 -10.06 4.86 13.91
C ALA A 156 -9.57 6.25 13.45
N ARG A 157 -8.52 6.81 14.07
CA ARG A 157 -8.01 8.17 13.78
C ARG A 157 -6.53 8.22 13.42
N ASN A 158 -5.94 7.10 12.98
CA ASN A 158 -4.49 7.02 12.70
C ASN A 158 -3.66 7.51 13.90
N TRP A 159 -3.91 6.95 15.09
CA TRP A 159 -3.10 7.19 16.28
C TRP A 159 -1.65 6.75 16.05
N LEU A 160 -0.71 7.38 16.75
CA LEU A 160 0.70 7.07 16.54
C LEU A 160 1.03 5.77 17.26
N ASP A 161 1.44 4.77 16.50
CA ASP A 161 1.94 3.52 17.08
C ASP A 161 3.47 3.62 17.21
N PHE A 162 4.16 3.89 16.11
CA PHE A 162 5.62 4.03 16.09
C PHE A 162 6.13 4.77 14.85
N TYR A 163 7.41 5.14 14.89
CA TYR A 163 8.16 5.58 13.72
C TYR A 163 9.12 4.50 13.28
N ALA A 164 9.28 4.36 11.97
CA ALA A 164 10.28 3.51 11.35
C ALA A 164 11.22 4.33 10.47
N TYR A 165 12.44 3.85 10.29
CA TYR A 165 13.52 4.58 9.62
C TYR A 165 14.16 3.74 8.53
N LYS A 166 14.80 4.37 7.54
CA LYS A 166 15.54 3.65 6.49
C LYS A 166 16.83 3.00 6.99
N ASP A 167 17.45 3.62 7.99
CA ASP A 167 18.66 3.10 8.64
C ASP A 167 18.31 2.48 10.01
N LYS A 168 18.85 1.30 10.28
CA LYS A 168 18.74 0.61 11.58
C LYS A 168 19.37 1.43 12.70
N ASN A 169 20.43 2.20 12.44
CA ASN A 169 21.12 2.99 13.46
C ASN A 169 20.26 4.14 14.01
N LEU A 170 19.25 4.56 13.24
CA LEU A 170 18.26 5.55 13.67
C LEU A 170 17.19 4.94 14.58
N VAL A 171 17.10 3.60 14.64
CA VAL A 171 16.26 2.85 15.57
C VAL A 171 17.04 2.62 16.86
N ARG A 172 16.96 3.59 17.78
CA ARG A 172 17.52 3.51 19.14
C ARG A 172 16.37 3.43 20.13
#